data_AF-A0A1V6HXC0-F1
#
_entry.id   AF-A0A1V6HXC0-F1
#
_cell.length_a   1.000
_cell.length_b   1.000
_cell.length_c   1.000
_cell.angle_alpha   90.00
_cell.angle_beta   90.00
_cell.angle_gamma   90.00
#
_symmetry.space_group_name_H-M   'P 1'
#
loop_
_entity.id
_entity.type
_entity.pdbx_description
1 polymer ?
#
loop_
_entity_poly.entity_id
_entity_poly.type
_entity_poly.pdbx_seq_one_letter_code
_entity_poly.pdbx_strand_id
1 'polypeptide(L)'
;MCRYLDPAAFMVYVFANSSDNINSHSLKTLRSLRDKVADSLEDQNVFIEWTRNGVLGAVECFPDIFEKEDAEIYWRGSDKDLAKRGFNNGFSKDFEKRLDDAIRQALES
;
A
#
# COMPACT_ATOMS: atom_id res chain seq x y z
N MET A 1 -9.91 -4.72 18.74
CA MET A 1 -10.51 -4.66 17.40
C MET A 1 -9.36 -4.70 16.41
N CYS A 2 -9.35 -5.65 15.46
CA CYS A 2 -8.29 -5.73 14.44
C CYS A 2 -8.56 -4.67 13.36
N ARG A 3 -7.53 -3.95 12.91
CA ARG A 3 -7.63 -2.96 11.84
C ARG A 3 -7.32 -3.64 10.52
N TYR A 4 -8.31 -3.72 9.63
CA TYR A 4 -8.15 -4.29 8.30
C TYR A 4 -7.63 -3.24 7.32
N LEU A 5 -6.59 -3.59 6.55
CA LEU A 5 -6.10 -2.81 5.43
C LEU A 5 -6.19 -3.66 4.16
N ASP A 6 -7.02 -3.22 3.21
CA ASP A 6 -7.18 -3.91 1.93
C ASP A 6 -5.94 -3.70 1.03
N PRO A 7 -5.73 -4.57 0.02
CA PRO A 7 -4.53 -4.51 -0.81
C PRO A 7 -4.40 -3.21 -1.61
N ALA A 8 -5.52 -2.61 -2.06
CA ALA A 8 -5.50 -1.39 -2.83
C ALA A 8 -5.03 -0.22 -1.96
N ALA A 9 -5.63 -0.07 -0.77
CA ALA A 9 -5.21 0.95 0.20
C ALA A 9 -3.72 0.79 0.55
N PHE A 10 -3.27 -0.42 0.86
CA PHE A 10 -1.86 -0.66 1.15
C PHE A 10 -0.94 -0.26 -0.02
N MET A 11 -1.25 -0.68 -1.25
CA MET A 11 -0.45 -0.32 -2.42
C MET A 11 -0.44 1.19 -2.67
N VAL A 12 -1.58 1.88 -2.55
CA VAL A 12 -1.63 3.34 -2.69
C VAL A 12 -0.69 4.02 -1.69
N TYR A 13 -0.73 3.60 -0.43
CA TYR A 13 0.15 4.15 0.61
C TYR A 13 1.62 3.85 0.34
N VAL A 14 1.96 2.67 -0.19
CA VAL A 14 3.32 2.35 -0.63
C VAL A 14 3.77 3.29 -1.75
N PHE A 15 2.98 3.46 -2.80
CA PHE A 15 3.33 4.34 -3.93
C PHE A 15 3.44 5.80 -3.50
N ALA A 16 2.53 6.29 -2.64
CA ALA A 16 2.54 7.65 -2.14
C ALA A 16 3.72 7.97 -1.21
N ASN A 17 4.28 6.97 -0.52
CA ASN A 17 5.49 7.14 0.29
C ASN A 17 6.78 6.73 -0.43
N SER A 18 6.69 6.22 -1.67
CA SER A 18 7.86 5.95 -2.50
C SER A 18 8.40 7.24 -3.09
N SER A 19 9.72 7.30 -3.30
CA SER A 19 10.37 8.40 -4.01
C SER A 19 9.71 8.68 -5.36
N ASP A 20 9.69 9.95 -5.80
CA ASP A 20 9.00 10.39 -7.03
C ASP A 20 9.49 9.68 -8.30
N ASN A 21 10.72 9.18 -8.29
CA ASN A 21 11.31 8.42 -9.40
C ASN A 21 10.84 6.95 -9.46
N ILE A 22 10.15 6.44 -8.42
CA ILE A 22 9.62 5.09 -8.36
C ILE A 22 8.15 5.11 -8.80
N ASN A 23 7.90 4.50 -9.96
CA ASN A 23 6.57 4.34 -10.54
C ASN A 23 6.14 2.87 -10.67
N SER A 24 6.95 1.92 -10.19
CA SER A 24 6.56 0.52 -10.13
C SER A 24 7.15 -0.19 -8.92
N HIS A 25 6.48 -1.26 -8.50
CA HIS A 25 6.99 -2.20 -7.52
C HIS A 25 6.66 -3.63 -7.94
N SER A 26 7.63 -4.53 -7.80
CA SER A 26 7.37 -5.96 -8.00
C SER A 26 6.39 -6.48 -6.95
N LEU A 27 5.58 -7.47 -7.30
CA LEU A 27 4.70 -8.17 -6.36
C LEU A 27 5.48 -8.79 -5.19
N LYS A 28 6.74 -9.19 -5.42
CA LYS A 28 7.64 -9.70 -4.38
C LYS A 28 8.04 -8.58 -3.41
N THR A 29 8.37 -7.41 -3.93
CA THR A 29 8.71 -6.20 -3.15
C THR A 29 7.51 -5.78 -2.31
N LEU A 30 6.33 -5.65 -2.93
CA LEU A 30 5.10 -5.27 -2.22
C LEU A 30 4.75 -6.26 -1.11
N ARG A 31 4.89 -7.58 -1.34
CA ARG A 31 4.70 -8.58 -0.29
C ARG A 31 5.72 -8.43 0.85
N SER A 32 6.98 -8.20 0.53
CA SER A 32 8.02 -7.97 1.55
C SER A 32 7.76 -6.71 2.37
N LEU A 33 7.30 -5.63 1.72
CA LEU A 33 6.91 -4.39 2.41
C LEU A 33 5.72 -4.64 3.30
N ARG A 34 4.72 -5.40 2.84
CA ARG A 34 3.55 -5.78 3.64
C ARG A 34 3.97 -6.46 4.94
N ASP A 35 4.87 -7.44 4.85
CA ASP A 35 5.33 -8.19 6.02
C ASP A 35 6.05 -7.27 7.02
N LYS A 36 7.01 -6.46 6.55
CA LYS A 36 7.73 -5.48 7.39
C LYS A 36 6.78 -4.47 8.06
N VAL A 37 5.80 -3.96 7.33
CA VAL A 37 4.83 -2.97 7.84
C VAL A 37 3.88 -3.61 8.85
N ALA A 38 3.41 -4.82 8.59
CA ALA A 38 2.59 -5.56 9.55
C ALA A 38 3.34 -5.82 10.86
N ASP A 39 4.61 -6.25 10.77
CA ASP A 39 5.48 -6.46 11.94
C ASP A 39 5.69 -5.15 12.72
N SER A 40 5.93 -4.03 12.02
CA SER A 40 6.11 -2.72 12.65
C SER A 40 4.85 -2.16 13.33
N LEU A 41 3.66 -2.65 12.96
CA LEU A 41 2.36 -2.20 13.46
C LEU A 41 1.64 -3.29 14.27
N GLU A 42 2.37 -4.29 14.76
CA GLU A 42 1.83 -5.40 15.55
C GLU A 42 1.05 -4.89 16.79
N ASP A 43 1.56 -3.85 17.45
CA ASP A 43 0.93 -3.21 18.62
C ASP A 43 -0.45 -2.59 18.29
N GLN A 44 -0.69 -2.29 17.01
CA GLN A 44 -1.95 -1.75 16.51
C GLN A 44 -2.92 -2.84 16.01
N ASN A 45 -2.52 -4.12 16.06
CA ASN A 45 -3.29 -5.27 15.61
C ASN A 45 -3.82 -5.08 14.17
N VAL A 46 -2.92 -4.65 13.27
CA VAL A 46 -3.22 -4.41 11.85
C VAL A 46 -3.11 -5.73 11.09
N PHE A 47 -4.13 -6.03 10.29
CA PHE A 47 -4.09 -7.09 9.32
C PHE A 47 -4.12 -6.48 7.92
N ILE A 48 -3.05 -6.71 7.16
CA ILE A 48 -2.95 -6.29 5.77
C ILE A 48 -3.27 -7.50 4.89
N GLU A 49 -4.40 -7.46 4.18
CA GLU A 49 -4.77 -8.56 3.30
C GLU A 49 -3.76 -8.65 2.14
N TRP A 50 -3.31 -9.87 1.84
CA TRP A 50 -2.41 -10.11 0.72
C TRP A 50 -2.64 -11.47 0.07
N THR A 51 -3.87 -11.70 -0.37
CA THR A 51 -4.21 -12.86 -1.19
C THR A 51 -3.97 -12.54 -2.66
N ARG A 52 -3.67 -13.55 -3.49
CA ARG A 52 -3.52 -13.35 -4.94
C ARG A 52 -4.77 -12.69 -5.54
N ASN A 53 -5.95 -13.16 -5.14
CA ASN A 53 -7.22 -12.62 -5.63
C ASN A 53 -7.48 -11.21 -5.11
N GLY A 54 -7.13 -10.89 -3.87
CA GLY A 54 -7.25 -9.54 -3.32
C GLY A 54 -6.35 -8.54 -4.06
N VAL A 55 -5.08 -8.90 -4.32
CA VAL A 55 -4.15 -8.04 -5.04
C VAL A 55 -4.57 -7.86 -6.50
N LEU A 56 -4.94 -8.93 -7.21
CA LEU A 56 -5.42 -8.82 -8.59
C LEU A 56 -6.74 -8.06 -8.66
N GLY A 57 -7.67 -8.31 -7.74
CA GLY A 57 -8.92 -7.57 -7.62
C GLY A 57 -8.71 -6.08 -7.35
N ALA A 58 -7.70 -5.71 -6.57
CA ALA A 58 -7.34 -4.30 -6.38
C ALA A 58 -6.89 -3.64 -7.69
N VAL A 59 -6.09 -4.32 -8.51
CA VAL A 59 -5.68 -3.80 -9.83
C VAL A 59 -6.87 -3.70 -10.78
N GLU A 60 -7.72 -4.72 -10.82
CA GLU A 60 -8.89 -4.78 -11.69
C GLU A 60 -9.97 -3.73 -11.32
N CYS A 61 -10.14 -3.46 -10.01
CA CYS A 61 -11.10 -2.46 -9.52
C CYS A 61 -10.61 -1.02 -9.70
N PHE A 62 -9.28 -0.80 -9.74
CA PHE A 62 -8.69 0.54 -9.84
C PHE A 62 -7.70 0.66 -11.03
N PRO A 63 -8.17 0.43 -12.27
CA PRO A 63 -7.31 0.43 -13.46
C PRO A 63 -6.74 1.82 -13.80
N ASP A 64 -7.40 2.89 -13.34
CA ASP A 64 -6.92 4.27 -13.50
C ASP A 64 -5.76 4.61 -12.55
N ILE A 65 -5.54 3.76 -11.53
CA ILE A 65 -4.51 3.96 -10.50
C ILE A 65 -3.38 2.96 -10.67
N PHE A 66 -3.71 1.71 -11.00
CA PHE A 66 -2.75 0.62 -11.11
C PHE A 66 -2.79 -0.03 -12.49
N GLU A 67 -1.62 -0.36 -13.01
CA GLU A 67 -1.45 -1.24 -14.15
C GLU A 67 -0.57 -2.40 -13.73
N LYS A 68 -0.91 -3.62 -14.17
CA LYS A 68 -0.10 -4.80 -13.91
C LYS A 68 0.49 -5.31 -15.21
N GLU A 69 1.81 -5.42 -15.25
CA GLU A 69 2.56 -6.07 -16.33
C GLU A 69 3.45 -7.15 -15.70
N ASP A 70 3.31 -8.40 -16.15
CA ASP A 70 4.02 -9.56 -15.59
C ASP A 70 3.96 -9.67 -14.05
N ALA A 71 5.07 -9.42 -13.37
CA ALA A 71 5.20 -9.49 -11.91
C ALA A 71 5.33 -8.11 -11.26
N GLU A 72 5.11 -7.04 -12.03
CA GLU A 72 5.22 -5.64 -11.62
C GLU A 72 3.83 -4.99 -11.52
N ILE A 73 3.68 -4.13 -10.53
CA ILE A 73 2.56 -3.19 -10.44
C ILE A 73 3.13 -1.80 -10.72
N TYR A 74 2.53 -1.11 -11.68
CA TYR A 74 2.85 0.25 -12.09
C TYR A 74 1.80 1.22 -11.56
N TRP A 75 2.26 2.40 -11.19
CA TRP A 75 1.41 3.53 -10.87
C TRP A 75 0.96 4.25 -12.15
N ARG A 76 -0.36 4.37 -12.34
CA ARG A 76 -1.00 5.11 -13.44
C ARG A 76 -1.74 6.35 -12.99
N GLY A 77 -1.99 6.48 -11.69
CA GLY A 77 -2.71 7.61 -11.14
C GLY A 77 -2.02 8.94 -11.42
N SER A 78 -2.81 10.00 -11.61
CA SER A 78 -2.29 11.34 -11.85
C SER A 78 -1.67 11.98 -10.61
N ASP A 79 -2.14 11.62 -9.41
CA ASP A 79 -1.73 12.21 -8.14
C ASP A 79 -1.77 11.17 -7.00
N LYS A 80 -0.59 10.84 -6.47
CA LYS A 80 -0.40 9.87 -5.40
C LYS A 80 -0.98 10.34 -4.06
N ASP A 81 -0.84 11.63 -3.75
CA ASP A 81 -1.36 12.20 -2.49
C ASP A 81 -2.88 12.28 -2.50
N LEU A 82 -3.46 12.66 -3.64
CA LEU A 82 -4.92 12.67 -3.79
C LEU A 82 -5.49 11.27 -3.68
N ALA A 83 -4.89 10.28 -4.35
CA ALA A 83 -5.30 8.89 -4.25
C ALA A 83 -5.19 8.40 -2.80
N LYS A 84 -4.08 8.65 -2.11
CA LYS A 84 -3.90 8.29 -0.70
C LYS A 84 -5.00 8.86 0.19
N ARG A 85 -5.37 10.13 0.02
CA ARG A 85 -6.50 10.73 0.74
C ARG A 85 -7.83 10.01 0.46
N GLY A 86 -8.04 9.57 -0.78
CA GLY A 86 -9.20 8.77 -1.16
C GLY A 86 -9.25 7.40 -0.49
N PHE A 87 -8.10 6.76 -0.28
CA PHE A 87 -7.95 5.44 0.36
C PHE A 87 -7.73 5.50 1.88
N ASN A 88 -7.83 6.68 2.49
CA ASN A 88 -7.62 6.87 3.92
C ASN A 88 -8.69 6.13 4.77
N ASN A 89 -9.80 5.65 4.20
CA ASN A 89 -10.76 4.73 4.83
C ASN A 89 -11.21 5.10 6.27
N GLY A 90 -11.22 6.41 6.60
CA GLY A 90 -11.58 6.88 7.94
C GLY A 90 -10.52 6.60 9.02
N PHE A 91 -9.25 6.43 8.65
CA PHE A 91 -8.18 6.27 9.63
C PHE A 91 -8.05 7.49 10.53
N SER A 92 -7.75 7.24 11.81
CA SER A 92 -7.32 8.30 12.71
C SER A 92 -5.97 8.85 12.23
N LYS A 93 -5.76 10.16 12.35
CA LYS A 93 -4.50 10.83 11.98
C LYS A 93 -3.25 10.14 12.57
N ASP A 94 -3.36 9.68 13.81
CA ASP A 94 -2.26 8.97 14.50
C ASP A 94 -1.92 7.63 13.84
N PHE A 95 -2.94 6.91 13.35
CA PHE A 95 -2.75 5.65 12.65
C PHE A 95 -2.18 5.89 11.25
N GLU A 96 -2.72 6.86 10.52
CA GLU A 96 -2.21 7.25 9.20
C GLU A 96 -0.72 7.61 9.27
N LYS A 97 -0.33 8.42 10.26
CA LYS A 97 1.07 8.79 10.47
C LYS A 97 1.95 7.56 10.75
N ARG A 98 1.51 6.66 11.64
CA ARG A 98 2.27 5.43 11.94
C ARG A 98 2.40 4.52 10.72
N LEU A 99 1.35 4.43 9.90
CA LEU A 99 1.38 3.68 8.64
C LEU A 99 2.37 4.28 7.65
N ASP A 100 2.37 5.61 7.49
CA ASP A 100 3.37 6.30 6.66
C ASP A 100 4.80 6.05 7.14
N ASP A 101 5.04 6.21 8.45
CA ASP A 101 6.36 6.02 9.03
C ASP A 101 6.84 4.57 8.87
N ALA A 102 5.98 3.58 9.09
CA ALA A 102 6.29 2.16 8.89
C ALA A 102 6.61 1.83 7.43
N ILE A 103 5.85 2.39 6.48
CA ILE A 103 6.09 2.18 5.04
C ILE A 103 7.41 2.82 4.62
N ARG A 104 7.71 4.04 5.06
CA ARG A 104 8.99 4.72 4.73
C ARG A 104 10.18 3.93 5.25
N GLN A 105 10.13 3.47 6.50
CA GLN A 105 11.17 2.61 7.07
C GLN A 105 11.32 1.30 6.29
N ALA A 106 10.22 0.69 5.87
CA ALA A 106 10.25 -0.55 5.08
C ALA A 106 10.85 -0.36 3.68
N LEU A 107 10.68 0.83 3.08
CA LEU A 107 11.26 1.21 1.77
C LEU A 107 12.76 1.53 1.84
N GLU A 108 13.25 2.02 2.98
CA GLU A 108 14.66 2.38 3.21
C GLU A 108 15.54 1.18 3.64
N SER A 109 14.93 0.02 3.93
CA SER A 109 15.59 -1.17 4.50
C SER A 109 15.85 -2.30 3.51
#